data_AF-A0A1H3HSF9-F1
#
_entry.id   AF-A0A1H3HSF9-F1
#
_cell.length_a   1.000
_cell.length_b   1.000
_cell.length_c   1.000
_cell.angle_alpha   90.00
_cell.angle_beta   90.00
_cell.angle_gamma   90.00
#
_symmetry.space_group_name_H-M   'P 1'
#
loop_
_entity.id
_entity.type
_entity.pdbx_description
1 polymer ?
#
loop_
_entity_poly.entity_id
_entity_poly.type
_entity_poly.pdbx_seq_one_letter_code
_entity_poly.pdbx_strand_id
1 'polypeptide(L)' 'MNMHRPPIRQEELERLVFHMPVVAESASTGWAKSFALSIVRQSRRRGWRPSPKQLHIMRDLVSDLFAYGADHGEDLSVIE' A
#
# COMPACT_ATOMS: atom_id res chain seq x y z
N MET A 1 -17.22 19.10 -15.09
CA MET A 1 -17.04 17.63 -15.05
C MET A 1 -16.45 17.26 -13.69
N ASN A 2 -17.28 16.82 -12.74
CA ASN A 2 -16.78 16.27 -11.47
C ASN A 2 -16.30 14.84 -11.74
N MET A 3 -14.98 14.63 -11.72
CA MET A 3 -14.40 13.30 -11.71
C MET A 3 -14.76 12.64 -10.37
N HIS A 4 -15.92 11.97 -10.31
CA HIS A 4 -16.25 11.10 -9.19
C HIS A 4 -15.23 9.97 -9.20
N ARG A 5 -14.18 10.08 -8.38
CA ARG A 5 -13.32 8.94 -8.08
C ARG A 5 -14.23 7.85 -7.53
N PRO A 6 -14.35 6.69 -8.19
CA PRO A 6 -15.19 5.62 -7.68
C PRO A 6 -14.73 5.27 -6.26
N PRO A 7 -15.67 4.91 -5.37
CA PRO A 7 -15.31 4.42 -4.05
C PRO A 7 -14.29 3.29 -4.18
N ILE A 8 -13.30 3.25 -3.28
CA ILE A 8 -12.33 2.17 -3.30
C ILE A 8 -13.03 0.83 -3.21
N ARG A 9 -12.66 -0.09 -4.09
CA ARG A 9 -13.14 -1.46 -4.05
C ARG A 9 -12.51 -2.19 -2.86
N GLN A 10 -13.27 -3.05 -2.20
CA GLN A 10 -12.85 -3.72 -0.96
C GLN A 10 -11.56 -4.54 -1.20
N GLU A 11 -11.46 -5.23 -2.34
CA GLU A 11 -10.29 -6.00 -2.73
C GLU A 11 -9.03 -5.14 -2.92
N GLU A 12 -9.20 -3.91 -3.41
CA GLU A 12 -8.08 -2.99 -3.57
C GLU A 12 -7.57 -2.53 -2.21
N LEU A 13 -8.47 -2.21 -1.28
CA LEU A 13 -8.09 -1.80 0.07
C LEU A 13 -7.35 -2.91 0.80
N GLU A 14 -7.85 -4.15 0.70
CA GLU A 14 -7.23 -5.33 1.30
C GLU A 14 -5.83 -5.55 0.74
N ARG A 15 -5.65 -5.47 -0.59
CA ARG A 15 -4.34 -5.55 -1.24
C ARG A 15 -3.39 -4.47 -0.73
N LEU A 16 -3.84 -3.22 -0.63
CA LEU A 16 -3.00 -2.12 -0.16
C LEU A 16 -2.58 -2.32 1.30
N VAL A 17 -3.52 -2.69 2.18
CA VAL A 17 -3.22 -2.97 3.60
C VAL A 17 -2.26 -4.15 3.75
N PHE A 18 -2.44 -5.20 2.96
CA PHE A 18 -1.58 -6.38 2.97
C PHE A 18 -0.10 -6.06 2.71
N HIS A 19 0.19 -5.10 1.83
CA HIS A 19 1.57 -4.71 1.49
C HIS A 19 2.17 -3.67 2.44
N MET A 20 1.39 -3.01 3.29
CA MET A 20 1.92 -1.97 4.19
C MET A 20 3.02 -2.45 5.16
N PRO A 21 3.02 -3.69 5.70
CA PRO A 21 4.15 -4.21 6.47
C PRO A 21 5.45 -4.22 5.65
N VAL A 22 5.40 -4.72 4.42
CA VAL A 22 6.57 -4.77 3.52
C VAL A 22 7.04 -3.36 3.15
N VAL A 23 6.11 -2.44 2.86
CA VAL A 23 6.43 -1.02 2.66
C VAL A 23 7.16 -0.44 3.88
N ALA A 24 6.73 -0.79 5.11
CA ALA A 24 7.38 -0.28 6.32
C ALA A 24 8.80 -0.83 6.52
N GLU A 25 9.05 -2.05 6.05
CA GLU A 25 10.36 -2.71 6.10
C GLU A 25 11.31 -2.17 5.02
N SER A 26 10.82 -1.93 3.80
CA SER A 26 11.60 -1.44 2.66
C SER A 26 11.71 0.10 2.56
N ALA A 27 10.94 0.84 3.36
CA ALA A 27 10.91 2.30 3.31
C ALA A 27 12.29 2.92 3.58
N SER A 28 12.78 3.68 2.59
CA SER A 28 14.01 4.47 2.67
C SER A 28 13.89 5.70 3.59
N THR A 29 12.66 6.15 3.87
CA THR A 29 12.40 7.33 4.72
C THR A 29 11.67 6.96 6.00
N GLY A 30 12.04 7.61 7.11
CA GLY A 30 11.38 7.43 8.40
C GLY A 30 9.89 7.82 8.37
N TRP A 31 9.52 8.77 7.49
CA TRP A 31 8.14 9.15 7.26
C TRP A 31 7.33 8.01 6.62
N ALA A 32 7.80 7.42 5.53
CA ALA A 32 7.09 6.34 4.83
C ALA A 32 6.91 5.12 5.75
N LYS A 33 7.96 4.77 6.50
CA LYS A 33 7.92 3.71 7.52
C LYS A 33 6.84 3.98 8.57
N SER A 34 6.86 5.17 9.16
CA SER A 34 5.89 5.56 10.21
C SER A 34 4.46 5.60 9.67
N PHE A 35 4.27 6.10 8.46
CA PHE A 35 2.98 6.12 7.79
C PHE A 35 2.45 4.68 7.58
N ALA A 36 3.25 3.80 6.98
CA ALA A 36 2.86 2.43 6.71
C ALA A 36 2.52 1.66 7.99
N LEU A 37 3.34 1.78 9.05
CA LEU A 37 3.03 1.21 10.37
C LEU A 37 1.72 1.75 10.96
N SER A 38 1.42 3.04 10.74
CA SER A 38 0.17 3.62 11.20
C SER A 38 -1.05 2.98 10.50
N ILE A 39 -0.94 2.64 9.21
CA ILE A 39 -2.00 1.96 8.46
C ILE A 39 -2.16 0.52 8.95
N VAL A 40 -1.05 -0.22 9.15
CA VAL A 40 -1.10 -1.58 9.71
C VAL A 40 -1.83 -1.61 11.05
N ARG A 41 -1.58 -0.63 11.92
CA ARG A 41 -2.23 -0.56 13.24
C ARG A 41 -3.70 -0.18 13.14
N GLN A 42 -4.03 0.80 12.31
CA GLN A 42 -5.40 1.32 12.21
C GLN A 42 -6.34 0.38 11.46
N SER A 43 -5.84 -0.34 10.45
CA SER A 43 -6.63 -1.27 9.63
C SER A 43 -7.27 -2.42 10.40
N ARG A 44 -6.75 -2.74 11.58
CA ARG A 44 -7.31 -3.74 12.49
C ARG A 44 -8.57 -3.28 13.22
N ARG A 45 -8.88 -1.98 13.21
CA ARG A 45 -10.05 -1.43 13.90
C ARG A 45 -11.32 -1.70 13.11
N ARG A 46 -12.37 -2.19 13.78
CA ARG A 46 -13.69 -2.43 13.17
C ARG A 46 -14.21 -1.14 12.52
N GLY A 47 -14.63 -1.22 11.26
CA GLY A 47 -15.18 -0.10 10.52
C GLY A 47 -14.14 0.94 10.08
N TRP A 48 -12.84 0.68 10.25
CA TRP A 48 -11.81 1.58 9.75
C TRP A 48 -11.88 1.72 8.24
N ARG A 49 -11.79 2.96 7.77
CA ARG A 49 -11.64 3.32 6.36
C ARG A 49 -10.56 4.39 6.26
N PRO A 50 -9.57 4.26 5.36
CA PRO A 50 -8.59 5.31 5.15
C PRO A 50 -9.27 6.52 4.51
N SER A 51 -8.77 7.71 4.82
CA SER A 51 -9.15 8.93 4.10
C SER A 51 -8.72 8.86 2.63
N PRO A 52 -9.33 9.65 1.73
CA PRO A 52 -8.92 9.70 0.32
C PRO A 52 -7.44 10.04 0.12
N LYS A 53 -6.87 10.88 0.99
CA LYS A 53 -5.44 11.22 0.99
C LYS A 53 -4.58 10.04 1.42
N GLN A 54 -4.92 9.38 2.52
CA GLN A 54 -4.20 8.17 2.97
C GLN A 54 -4.21 7.12 1.88
N LEU A 55 -5.36 6.95 1.20
CA LEU A 55 -5.48 5.99 0.15
C LEU A 55 -4.59 6.30 -1.06
N HIS A 56 -4.47 7.57 -1.46
CA HIS A 56 -3.53 7.96 -2.51
C HIS A 56 -2.09 7.60 -2.13
N ILE A 57 -1.68 7.95 -0.91
CA ILE A 57 -0.33 7.65 -0.41
C ILE A 57 -0.11 6.12 -0.35
N MET A 58 -1.09 5.34 0.09
CA MET A 58 -0.98 3.87 0.11
C MET A 58 -0.75 3.30 -1.29
N ARG A 59 -1.43 3.84 -2.31
CA ARG A 59 -1.24 3.43 -3.71
C ARG A 59 0.17 3.75 -4.19
N ASP A 60 0.64 4.96 -3.93
CA ASP A 60 1.96 5.42 -4.37
C ASP A 60 3.06 4.58 -3.71
N LEU A 61 3.00 4.37 -2.40
CA LEU A 61 3.98 3.56 -1.66
C LEU A 61 4.03 2.10 -2.12
N VAL A 62 2.87 1.50 -2.43
CA VAL A 62 2.83 0.12 -2.95
C VAL A 62 3.32 0.08 -4.41
N SER A 63 3.01 1.10 -5.21
CA SER A 63 3.56 1.22 -6.56
C SER A 63 5.08 1.33 -6.52
N ASP A 64 5.62 2.16 -5.63
CA ASP A 64 7.07 2.31 -5.41
C ASP A 64 7.69 0.98 -4.97
N LEU A 65 7.06 0.25 -4.04
CA LEU A 65 7.52 -1.07 -3.60
C LEU A 65 7.75 -2.02 -4.78
N PHE A 66 6.82 -2.05 -5.75
CA PHE A 66 6.96 -2.90 -6.93
C PHE A 66 7.92 -2.32 -7.98
N ALA A 67 8.01 -0.99 -8.09
CA ALA A 67 8.93 -0.34 -9.03
C ALA A 67 10.40 -0.53 -8.62
N TYR A 68 10.71 -0.46 -7.32
CA TYR A 68 12.07 -0.67 -6.79
C TYR A 68 12.37 -2.13 -6.48
N GLY A 69 11.36 -2.94 -6.14
CA GLY A 69 11.52 -4.38 -5.92
C GLY A 69 11.79 -5.19 -7.20
N ALA A 70 11.36 -4.69 -8.36
CA ALA A 70 11.69 -5.32 -9.65
C ALA A 70 13.18 -5.20 -10.03
N ASP A 71 13.91 -4.26 -9.42
CA ASP A 71 15.34 -4.03 -9.70
C ASP A 71 16.26 -4.92 -8.83
N HIS A 72 15.77 -5.37 -7.67
CA HIS A 72 16.41 -6.43 -6.86
C HIS A 72 15.76 -7.77 -7.20
N GLY A 73 16.23 -8.37 -8.29
CA GLY A 73 15.67 -9.58 -8.89
C GLY A 73 15.41 -10.72 -7.90
N GLU A 74 14.15 -10.87 -7.53
CA GLU A 74 13.61 -12.19 -7.24
C GLU A 74 13.11 -12.76 -8.56
N ASP A 75 13.89 -13.72 -9.06
CA ASP A 75 13.53 -14.74 -10.02
C ASP A 75 12.14 -15.30 -9.70
N LEU A 76 11.11 -14.64 -10.23
CA LEU A 76 9.76 -15.17 -10.32
C LEU A 76 9.80 -16.29 -11.34
N SER A 77 10.31 -17.46 -10.93
CA SER A 77 10.18 -18.68 -11.70
C SER A 77 8.69 -18.98 -11.85
N VAL A 78 8.19 -18.65 -13.03
CA VAL A 78 6.89 -19.11 -13.52
C VAL A 78 6.96 -20.63 -13.52
N ILE A 79 6.23 -21.26 -12.63
CA ILE A 79 6.10 -22.73 -12.62
C ILE A 79 5.17 -23.07 -13.79
N GLU A 80 5.74 -23.61 -14.87
CA GLU A 80 5.01 -24.29 -15.96
C GLU A 80 4.65 -25.73 -15.56
#